data_AF-A0A812EG88-F1
#
_entry.id   AF-A0A812EG88-F1
#
_cell.length_a   1.000
_cell.length_b   1.000
_cell.length_c   1.000
_cell.angle_alpha   90.00
_cell.angle_beta   90.00
_cell.angle_gamma   90.00
#
_symmetry.space_group_name_H-M   'P 1'
#
loop_
_entity.id
_entity.type
_entity.pdbx_description
1 polymer ?
#
loop_
_entity_poly.entity_id
_entity_poly.type
_entity_poly.pdbx_seq_one_letter_code
_entity_poly.pdbx_strand_id
1 'polypeptide(L)'
;MTDLSEDGLSSGLVMTDIFSGDDLSSAQVMTDLSSAQVMTDLSSGDDLSSGLAMTDLSSGDDLFSELVMTDLSSGDDLFSELVMRDLSSGDDLFSELVTTDLSSEDGLFSEIVMTDLSSEDDLFSELVMTELSSADDLFSELVMTDLSSGDGLFSELEMTDLSSEDDLSSGLVMTDLCT
;
A
#
# COMPACT_ATOMS: atom_id res chain seq x y z
N MET A 1 -51.07 -20.47 -11.07
CA MET A 1 -52.14 -19.46 -11.23
C MET A 1 -52.55 -19.10 -9.81
N THR A 2 -51.83 -18.26 -9.09
CA THR A 2 -51.40 -16.86 -9.28
C THR A 2 -49.97 -16.70 -8.76
N ASP A 3 -48.96 -16.21 -9.48
CA ASP A 3 -48.68 -14.84 -9.93
C ASP A 3 -48.69 -13.77 -8.82
N LEU A 4 -47.66 -12.90 -8.87
CA LEU A 4 -47.29 -11.73 -8.06
C LEU A 4 -46.52 -12.07 -6.76
N SER A 5 -45.25 -11.66 -6.52
CA SER A 5 -44.52 -10.51 -7.07
C SER A 5 -43.00 -10.75 -6.93
N GLU A 6 -42.29 -10.74 -8.05
CA GLU A 6 -40.87 -10.40 -8.12
C GLU A 6 -40.81 -8.87 -8.02
N ASP A 7 -40.53 -8.32 -6.84
CA ASP A 7 -40.17 -6.91 -6.68
C ASP A 7 -39.60 -6.65 -5.28
N GLY A 8 -38.31 -6.28 -5.25
CA GLY A 8 -37.76 -5.40 -4.22
C GLY A 8 -36.91 -6.04 -3.13
N LEU A 9 -35.62 -6.27 -3.43
CA LEU A 9 -34.47 -5.83 -2.61
C LEU A 9 -33.28 -5.60 -3.56
N SER A 10 -33.34 -4.52 -4.33
CA SER A 10 -32.37 -3.41 -4.28
C SER A 10 -30.92 -3.80 -4.62
N SER A 11 -30.53 -3.49 -5.85
CA SER A 11 -29.16 -3.22 -6.29
C SER A 11 -28.43 -2.35 -5.27
N GLY A 12 -27.36 -2.89 -4.66
CA GLY A 12 -26.53 -2.23 -3.66
C GLY A 12 -26.76 -2.76 -2.24
N LEU A 13 -26.19 -3.93 -1.94
CA LEU A 13 -25.97 -4.35 -0.56
C LEU A 13 -24.63 -3.73 -0.16
N VAL A 14 -24.67 -2.72 0.72
CA VAL A 14 -23.48 -2.27 1.44
C VAL A 14 -23.36 -3.19 2.64
N MET A 15 -22.42 -4.14 2.61
CA MET A 15 -22.01 -4.84 3.82
C MET A 15 -21.05 -3.92 4.54
N THR A 16 -21.45 -3.44 5.72
CA THR A 16 -20.68 -2.44 6.45
C THR A 16 -19.58 -3.07 7.30
N ASP A 17 -19.74 -4.31 7.76
CA ASP A 17 -18.77 -4.92 8.67
C ASP A 17 -18.76 -6.44 8.49
N ILE A 18 -17.63 -7.00 8.05
CA ILE A 18 -17.41 -8.44 8.02
C ILE A 18 -16.22 -8.79 8.91
N PHE A 19 -16.41 -9.74 9.82
CA PHE A 19 -15.33 -10.36 10.61
C PHE A 19 -15.18 -11.80 10.15
N SER A 20 -14.08 -12.11 9.46
CA SER A 20 -13.79 -13.45 8.97
C SER A 20 -12.55 -13.99 9.69
N GLY A 21 -12.74 -14.91 10.64
CA GLY A 21 -11.61 -15.62 11.24
C GLY A 21 -11.19 -16.82 10.39
N ASP A 22 -9.88 -17.04 10.26
CA ASP A 22 -9.01 -18.14 9.77
C ASP A 22 -9.52 -19.28 8.86
N ASP A 23 -10.80 -19.39 8.55
CA ASP A 23 -11.38 -20.48 7.78
C ASP A 23 -11.61 -20.02 6.34
N LEU A 24 -11.30 -20.92 5.40
CA LEU A 24 -11.46 -20.89 3.93
C LEU A 24 -12.83 -20.40 3.38
N SER A 25 -13.72 -19.94 4.24
CA SER A 25 -14.95 -19.22 3.92
C SER A 25 -14.68 -17.77 3.45
N SER A 26 -13.55 -17.16 3.78
CA SER A 26 -13.20 -15.79 3.34
C SER A 26 -13.10 -15.70 1.81
N ALA A 27 -12.26 -16.52 1.19
CA ALA A 27 -12.01 -16.51 -0.26
C ALA A 27 -13.27 -16.81 -1.13
N GLN A 28 -14.19 -17.67 -0.67
CA GLN A 28 -15.43 -17.96 -1.40
C GLN A 28 -16.51 -16.88 -1.22
N VAL A 29 -16.59 -16.25 -0.04
CA VAL A 29 -17.49 -15.09 0.15
C VAL A 29 -16.98 -13.91 -0.69
N MET A 30 -15.66 -13.73 -0.78
CA MET A 30 -15.01 -12.63 -1.47
C MET A 30 -15.16 -12.69 -3.00
N THR A 31 -15.03 -13.89 -3.59
CA THR A 31 -15.20 -14.10 -5.03
C THR A 31 -16.65 -13.94 -5.49
N ASP A 32 -17.64 -14.27 -4.66
CA ASP A 32 -19.07 -14.07 -4.98
C ASP A 32 -19.53 -12.61 -4.77
N LEU A 33 -18.82 -11.81 -3.96
CA LEU A 33 -19.08 -10.36 -3.76
C LEU A 33 -18.40 -9.44 -4.80
N SER A 34 -17.46 -9.99 -5.57
CA SER A 34 -16.59 -9.32 -6.57
C SER A 34 -17.30 -8.49 -7.66
N SER A 35 -18.61 -8.63 -7.85
CA SER A 35 -19.25 -8.03 -9.03
C SER A 35 -19.83 -6.61 -8.87
N ALA A 36 -20.11 -6.09 -7.66
CA ALA A 36 -20.70 -4.74 -7.52
C ALA A 36 -20.86 -4.18 -6.08
N GLN A 37 -20.09 -4.60 -5.08
CA GLN A 37 -20.32 -4.14 -3.70
C GLN A 37 -19.07 -3.52 -3.09
N VAL A 38 -19.17 -2.23 -2.73
CA VAL A 38 -18.22 -1.55 -1.87
C VAL A 38 -18.40 -2.13 -0.46
N MET A 39 -17.46 -2.95 -0.02
CA MET A 39 -17.34 -3.31 1.39
C MET A 39 -16.73 -2.11 2.11
N THR A 40 -17.32 -1.68 3.23
CA THR A 40 -16.72 -0.57 3.98
C THR A 40 -15.61 -1.10 4.86
N ASP A 41 -15.91 -2.06 5.75
CA ASP A 41 -14.93 -2.54 6.72
C ASP A 41 -14.80 -4.07 6.72
N LEU A 42 -13.56 -4.59 6.65
CA LEU A 42 -13.24 -6.00 6.81
C LEU A 42 -12.13 -6.17 7.86
N SER A 43 -12.30 -7.17 8.72
CA SER A 43 -11.22 -7.66 9.58
C SER A 43 -11.03 -9.17 9.39
N SER A 44 -9.81 -9.56 9.04
CA SER A 44 -9.41 -10.94 8.78
C SER A 44 -8.08 -11.29 9.46
N GLY A 45 -7.77 -12.59 9.52
CA GLY A 45 -6.48 -13.09 9.97
C GLY A 45 -5.50 -13.11 8.80
N ASP A 46 -5.67 -14.07 7.90
CA ASP A 46 -4.87 -14.21 6.67
C ASP A 46 -5.80 -14.39 5.47
N ASP A 47 -5.53 -13.72 4.36
CA ASP A 47 -6.32 -13.75 3.14
C ASP A 47 -5.48 -13.95 1.87
N LEU A 48 -6.10 -14.62 0.89
CA LEU A 48 -5.57 -14.82 -0.46
C LEU A 48 -6.59 -14.32 -1.47
N SER A 49 -6.32 -13.18 -2.10
CA SER A 49 -7.33 -12.54 -2.94
C SER A 49 -6.79 -11.91 -4.22
N SER A 50 -7.67 -11.74 -5.19
CA SER A 50 -7.36 -11.14 -6.48
C SER A 50 -8.50 -10.23 -6.88
N GLY A 51 -8.19 -8.94 -7.09
CA GLY A 51 -9.15 -7.93 -7.56
C GLY A 51 -10.15 -7.53 -6.48
N LEU A 52 -9.68 -6.89 -5.42
CA LEU A 52 -10.52 -6.36 -4.34
C LEU A 52 -10.62 -4.84 -4.38
N ALA A 53 -11.82 -4.34 -4.06
CA ALA A 53 -12.09 -2.92 -3.89
C ALA A 53 -12.95 -2.69 -2.64
N MET A 54 -12.43 -1.93 -1.68
CA MET A 54 -13.09 -1.68 -0.39
C MET A 54 -12.66 -0.35 0.23
N THR A 55 -13.20 0.02 1.39
CA THR A 55 -12.84 1.28 2.06
C THR A 55 -11.73 1.07 3.08
N ASP A 56 -11.90 0.11 4.00
CA ASP A 56 -11.06 -0.11 5.17
C ASP A 56 -10.81 -1.61 5.41
N LEU A 57 -9.54 -2.05 5.42
CA LEU A 57 -9.13 -3.43 5.72
C LEU A 57 -8.19 -3.46 6.92
N SER A 58 -8.42 -4.42 7.81
CA SER A 58 -7.46 -4.80 8.83
C SER A 58 -7.19 -6.29 8.79
N SER A 59 -5.93 -6.67 8.57
CA SER A 59 -5.51 -8.07 8.42
C SER A 59 -4.20 -8.35 9.15
N GLY A 60 -3.84 -9.64 9.20
CA GLY A 60 -2.55 -10.13 9.68
C GLY A 60 -1.60 -10.30 8.50
N ASP A 61 -1.58 -11.50 7.91
CA ASP A 61 -0.66 -11.85 6.83
C ASP A 61 -1.41 -12.14 5.51
N ASP A 62 -1.29 -11.28 4.49
CA ASP A 62 -2.04 -11.44 3.25
C ASP A 62 -1.20 -11.59 1.98
N LEU A 63 -1.81 -12.20 0.96
CA LEU A 63 -1.31 -12.16 -0.41
C LEU A 63 -2.39 -11.71 -1.39
N PHE A 64 -2.12 -10.58 -2.03
CA PHE A 64 -3.00 -9.95 -3.00
C PHE A 64 -2.35 -9.77 -4.36
N SER A 65 -3.11 -10.10 -5.40
CA SER A 65 -2.68 -9.80 -6.77
C SER A 65 -3.00 -8.38 -7.22
N GLU A 66 -4.13 -7.83 -6.78
CA GLU A 66 -4.60 -6.48 -7.15
C GLU A 66 -5.56 -6.02 -6.06
N LEU A 67 -5.27 -4.87 -5.46
CA LEU A 67 -6.06 -4.28 -4.39
C LEU A 67 -6.22 -2.77 -4.61
N VAL A 68 -7.45 -2.28 -4.44
CA VAL A 68 -7.77 -0.86 -4.47
C VAL A 68 -8.53 -0.48 -3.20
N MET A 69 -8.00 0.44 -2.39
CA MET A 69 -8.63 0.79 -1.11
C MET A 69 -8.46 2.26 -0.72
N THR A 70 -9.14 2.68 0.35
CA THR A 70 -8.79 3.93 1.03
C THR A 70 -7.74 3.67 2.10
N ASP A 71 -8.01 2.77 3.05
CA ASP A 71 -7.18 2.55 4.24
C ASP A 71 -6.89 1.05 4.47
N LEU A 72 -5.61 0.67 4.62
CA LEU A 72 -5.19 -0.68 5.05
C LEU A 72 -4.30 -0.62 6.28
N SER A 73 -4.58 -1.52 7.22
CA SER A 73 -3.70 -1.82 8.34
C SER A 73 -3.41 -3.31 8.42
N SER A 74 -2.17 -3.71 8.21
CA SER A 74 -1.78 -5.13 8.15
C SER A 74 -0.50 -5.42 8.93
N GLY A 75 -0.19 -6.71 9.07
CA GLY A 75 1.07 -7.20 9.60
C GLY A 75 2.09 -7.40 8.48
N ASP A 76 2.00 -8.55 7.80
CA ASP A 76 2.98 -8.99 6.79
C ASP A 76 2.30 -9.25 5.44
N ASP A 77 2.49 -8.39 4.44
CA ASP A 77 1.76 -8.52 3.17
C ASP A 77 2.63 -8.69 1.92
N LEU A 78 2.08 -9.43 0.94
CA LEU A 78 2.62 -9.54 -0.40
C LEU A 78 1.62 -9.04 -1.45
N PHE A 79 2.00 -7.98 -2.15
CA PHE A 79 1.20 -7.35 -3.19
C PHE A 79 1.89 -7.36 -4.54
N SER A 80 1.15 -7.76 -5.58
CA SER A 80 1.60 -7.51 -6.95
C SER A 80 1.28 -6.08 -7.40
N GLU A 81 0.06 -5.61 -7.16
CA GLU A 81 -0.36 -4.24 -7.50
C GLU A 81 -1.27 -3.71 -6.38
N LEU A 82 -0.92 -2.56 -5.81
CA LEU A 82 -1.71 -1.87 -4.80
C LEU A 82 -1.94 -0.40 -5.17
N VAL A 83 -3.20 0.04 -5.10
CA VAL A 83 -3.57 1.46 -5.19
C VAL A 83 -4.35 1.85 -3.95
N MET A 84 -3.84 2.80 -3.17
CA MET A 84 -4.43 3.17 -1.89
C MET A 84 -4.31 4.66 -1.60
N ARG A 85 -4.99 5.12 -0.54
CA ARG A 85 -4.76 6.44 0.03
C ARG A 85 -3.77 6.35 1.20
N ASP A 86 -4.06 5.52 2.19
CA ASP A 86 -3.34 5.42 3.45
C ASP A 86 -2.99 3.94 3.76
N LEU A 87 -1.70 3.60 3.85
CA LEU A 87 -1.23 2.25 4.18
C LEU A 87 -0.39 2.27 5.47
N SER A 88 -0.69 1.35 6.40
CA SER A 88 0.13 1.09 7.58
C SER A 88 0.38 -0.41 7.75
N SER A 89 1.64 -0.80 7.83
CA SER A 89 2.05 -2.21 7.80
C SER A 89 3.31 -2.45 8.63
N GLY A 90 3.58 -3.72 8.94
CA GLY A 90 4.84 -4.17 9.50
C GLY A 90 5.85 -4.44 8.40
N ASP A 91 5.73 -5.62 7.77
CA ASP A 91 6.66 -6.14 6.76
C ASP A 91 5.96 -6.29 5.39
N ASP A 92 6.38 -5.52 4.39
CA ASP A 92 5.72 -5.55 3.08
C ASP A 92 6.61 -5.97 1.90
N LEU A 93 5.99 -6.60 0.91
CA LEU A 93 6.58 -6.76 -0.42
C LEU A 93 5.63 -6.30 -1.52
N PHE A 94 6.05 -5.26 -2.25
CA PHE A 94 5.30 -4.70 -3.37
C PHE A 94 6.07 -4.80 -4.68
N SER A 95 5.40 -5.31 -5.71
CA SER A 95 5.88 -5.11 -7.08
C SER A 95 5.51 -3.72 -7.60
N GLU A 96 4.27 -3.28 -7.42
CA GLU A 96 3.80 -1.95 -7.83
C GLU A 96 2.91 -1.34 -6.74
N LEU A 97 3.21 -0.11 -6.31
CA LEU A 97 2.42 0.63 -5.32
C LEU A 97 2.18 2.06 -5.79
N VAL A 98 0.92 2.49 -5.68
CA VAL A 98 0.54 3.89 -5.76
C VAL A 98 -0.23 4.26 -4.49
N THR A 99 0.32 5.11 -3.64
CA THR A 99 -0.36 5.57 -2.42
C THR A 99 -0.16 7.06 -2.15
N THR A 100 -0.98 7.63 -1.27
CA THR A 100 -0.71 9.00 -0.78
C THR A 100 0.28 8.92 0.36
N ASP A 101 -0.04 8.11 1.37
CA ASP A 101 0.69 7.97 2.62
C ASP A 101 1.05 6.48 2.85
N LEU A 102 2.30 6.22 3.24
CA LEU A 102 2.76 4.91 3.72
C LEU A 102 3.52 5.04 5.03
N SER A 103 3.21 4.14 5.96
CA SER A 103 3.99 3.85 7.15
C SER A 103 4.32 2.36 7.21
N SER A 104 5.59 2.00 7.07
CA SER A 104 6.10 0.62 7.18
C SER A 104 7.15 0.52 8.28
N GLU A 105 7.32 -0.66 8.88
CA GLU A 105 8.53 -0.97 9.67
C GLU A 105 9.64 -1.39 8.70
N ASP A 106 9.40 -2.44 7.91
CA ASP A 106 10.32 -2.99 6.90
C ASP A 106 9.61 -3.24 5.56
N GLY A 107 10.35 -3.15 4.45
CA GLY A 107 9.73 -3.41 3.15
C GLY A 107 10.66 -3.56 1.95
N LEU A 108 10.18 -4.34 0.97
CA LEU A 108 10.83 -4.57 -0.32
C LEU A 108 9.94 -4.11 -1.46
N PHE A 109 10.39 -3.09 -2.17
CA PHE A 109 9.58 -2.35 -3.13
C PHE A 109 10.27 -2.27 -4.49
N SER A 110 9.53 -2.61 -5.57
CA SER A 110 10.07 -2.53 -6.92
C SER A 110 9.76 -1.19 -7.60
N GLU A 111 8.49 -0.84 -7.81
CA GLU A 111 8.09 0.40 -8.51
C GLU A 111 7.03 1.13 -7.70
N ILE A 112 7.38 2.29 -7.14
CA ILE A 112 6.54 3.01 -6.18
C ILE A 112 6.35 4.46 -6.59
N VAL A 113 5.10 4.92 -6.51
CA VAL A 113 4.74 6.34 -6.61
C VAL A 113 3.96 6.75 -5.36
N MET A 114 4.47 7.75 -4.65
CA MET A 114 3.91 8.16 -3.37
C MET A 114 3.90 9.68 -3.16
N THR A 115 3.14 10.18 -2.19
CA THR A 115 3.32 11.55 -1.69
C THR A 115 4.27 11.57 -0.50
N ASP A 116 3.95 10.81 0.55
CA ASP A 116 4.62 10.84 1.84
C ASP A 116 4.97 9.41 2.33
N LEU A 117 6.24 9.18 2.70
CA LEU A 117 6.71 7.92 3.30
C LEU A 117 7.32 8.16 4.68
N SER A 118 6.97 7.28 5.62
CA SER A 118 7.67 7.09 6.88
C SER A 118 8.05 5.62 7.06
N SER A 119 9.35 5.31 7.13
CA SER A 119 9.85 3.93 7.27
C SER A 119 10.99 3.82 8.27
N GLU A 120 11.24 2.61 8.79
CA GLU A 120 12.48 2.31 9.51
C GLU A 120 13.54 1.80 8.53
N ASP A 121 13.35 0.62 7.93
CA ASP A 121 14.33 -0.02 7.04
C ASP A 121 13.72 -0.54 5.72
N ASP A 122 13.87 0.20 4.61
CA ASP A 122 13.30 -0.20 3.31
C ASP A 122 14.32 -0.34 2.16
N LEU A 123 13.99 -1.22 1.21
CA LEU A 123 14.70 -1.37 -0.06
C LEU A 123 13.79 -1.04 -1.24
N PHE A 124 14.18 -0.05 -2.03
CA PHE A 124 13.49 0.36 -3.24
C PHE A 124 14.36 0.17 -4.49
N SER A 125 13.76 -0.39 -5.54
CA SER A 125 14.35 -0.36 -6.88
C SER A 125 14.10 0.99 -7.55
N GLU A 126 12.85 1.42 -7.65
CA GLU A 126 12.47 2.72 -8.22
C GLU A 126 11.41 3.38 -7.34
N LEU A 127 11.71 4.58 -6.83
CA LEU A 127 10.79 5.38 -6.03
C LEU A 127 10.68 6.79 -6.58
N VAL A 128 9.43 7.23 -6.79
CA VAL A 128 9.09 8.63 -7.07
C VAL A 128 8.19 9.14 -5.96
N MET A 129 8.60 10.20 -5.27
CA MET A 129 7.81 10.74 -4.16
C MET A 129 7.93 12.25 -3.96
N THR A 130 7.18 12.79 -3.01
CA THR A 130 7.32 14.20 -2.61
C THR A 130 8.21 14.31 -1.38
N GLU A 131 7.85 13.64 -0.29
CA GLU A 131 8.51 13.73 1.02
C GLU A 131 8.89 12.34 1.54
N LEU A 132 10.12 12.17 2.01
CA LEU A 132 10.59 10.95 2.68
C LEU A 132 11.15 11.26 4.07
N SER A 133 10.75 10.45 5.04
CA SER A 133 11.38 10.40 6.37
C SER A 133 11.73 8.96 6.73
N SER A 134 13.01 8.62 6.83
CA SER A 134 13.43 7.25 7.21
C SER A 134 14.67 7.19 8.08
N ALA A 135 14.90 6.03 8.69
CA ALA A 135 16.11 5.73 9.42
C ALA A 135 17.22 5.20 8.49
N ASP A 136 17.03 4.02 7.89
CA ASP A 136 18.05 3.32 7.11
C ASP A 136 17.49 2.74 5.79
N ASP A 137 17.70 3.41 4.66
CA ASP A 137 17.13 2.96 3.36
C ASP A 137 18.17 2.73 2.25
N LEU A 138 17.84 1.83 1.32
CA LEU A 138 18.59 1.58 0.10
C LEU A 138 17.74 1.80 -1.15
N PHE A 139 18.22 2.66 -2.05
CA PHE A 139 17.59 2.99 -3.31
C PHE A 139 18.50 2.68 -4.50
N SER A 140 17.93 2.04 -5.52
CA SER A 140 18.60 2.02 -6.83
C SER A 140 18.34 3.32 -7.60
N GLU A 141 17.09 3.78 -7.68
CA GLU A 141 16.73 5.05 -8.30
C GLU A 141 15.69 5.77 -7.43
N LEU A 142 15.99 7.01 -7.03
CA LEU A 142 15.10 7.85 -6.25
C LEU A 142 14.93 9.22 -6.90
N VAL A 143 13.69 9.61 -7.14
CA VAL A 143 13.30 10.95 -7.58
C VAL A 143 12.36 11.55 -6.54
N MET A 144 12.75 12.67 -5.94
CA MET A 144 11.94 13.26 -4.86
C MET A 144 12.03 14.77 -4.73
N THR A 145 11.20 15.38 -3.87
CA THR A 145 11.33 16.81 -3.55
C THR A 145 12.16 16.99 -2.28
N ASP A 146 11.77 16.36 -1.18
CA ASP A 146 12.31 16.61 0.16
C ASP A 146 12.71 15.29 0.87
N LEU A 147 14.00 15.13 1.20
CA LEU A 147 14.56 13.97 1.90
C LEU A 147 14.99 14.28 3.32
N SER A 148 14.54 13.45 4.26
CA SER A 148 15.05 13.38 5.63
C SER A 148 15.43 11.93 5.98
N SER A 149 16.71 11.58 5.90
CA SER A 149 17.21 10.23 6.23
C SER A 149 18.23 10.25 7.37
N GLY A 150 18.30 9.17 8.15
CA GLY A 150 19.45 8.88 9.01
C GLY A 150 20.65 8.48 8.16
N ASP A 151 20.63 7.24 7.67
CA ASP A 151 21.58 6.69 6.70
C ASP A 151 20.85 6.27 5.41
N GLY A 152 21.36 6.69 4.26
CA GLY A 152 20.78 6.36 2.97
C GLY A 152 21.84 5.93 1.95
N LEU A 153 21.57 4.85 1.21
CA LEU A 153 22.40 4.41 0.09
C LEU A 153 21.65 4.59 -1.23
N PHE A 154 22.20 5.40 -2.13
CA PHE A 154 21.54 5.71 -3.41
C PHE A 154 22.47 5.39 -4.58
N SER A 155 21.98 4.61 -5.55
CA SER A 155 22.72 4.47 -6.81
C SER A 155 22.54 5.68 -7.71
N GLU A 156 21.30 6.15 -7.88
CA GLU A 156 20.94 7.43 -8.53
C GLU A 156 19.90 8.18 -7.68
N LEU A 157 20.13 9.47 -7.46
CA LEU A 157 19.29 10.34 -6.64
C LEU A 157 19.06 11.67 -7.36
N GLU A 158 17.81 11.98 -7.68
CA GLU A 158 17.37 13.30 -8.15
C GLU A 158 16.46 13.94 -7.10
N MET A 159 16.82 15.14 -6.63
CA MET A 159 16.06 15.79 -5.57
C MET A 159 16.14 17.32 -5.54
N THR A 160 15.28 17.94 -4.74
CA THR A 160 15.31 19.39 -4.49
C THR A 160 16.02 19.71 -3.18
N ASP A 161 15.56 19.18 -2.04
CA ASP A 161 16.04 19.52 -0.70
C ASP A 161 16.44 18.25 0.10
N LEU A 162 17.64 18.28 0.71
CA LEU A 162 18.24 17.14 1.44
C LEU A 162 18.60 17.51 2.87
N SER A 163 18.20 16.67 3.83
CA SER A 163 18.61 16.74 5.23
C SER A 163 18.96 15.34 5.74
N SER A 164 20.24 14.99 5.78
CA SER A 164 20.67 13.68 6.30
C SER A 164 21.88 13.73 7.22
N GLU A 165 22.04 12.65 7.99
CA GLU A 165 23.21 12.46 8.85
C GLU A 165 24.36 11.83 8.05
N ASP A 166 24.15 10.67 7.41
CA ASP A 166 25.20 9.92 6.69
C ASP A 166 24.66 9.23 5.40
N ASP A 167 24.48 9.99 4.31
CA ASP A 167 24.10 9.42 3.00
C ASP A 167 25.30 9.18 2.05
N LEU A 168 25.21 8.11 1.25
CA LEU A 168 26.12 7.83 0.13
C LEU A 168 25.35 7.71 -1.19
N SER A 169 25.62 8.62 -2.13
CA SER A 169 25.09 8.58 -3.50
C SER A 169 26.18 8.39 -4.55
N SER A 170 25.92 7.53 -5.54
CA SER A 170 26.82 7.34 -6.70
C SER A 170 26.49 8.26 -7.87
N GLY A 171 25.21 8.58 -8.06
CA GLY A 171 24.69 9.61 -8.96
C GLY A 171 23.79 10.55 -8.18
N LEU A 172 24.10 11.84 -8.18
CA LEU A 172 23.32 12.87 -7.49
C LEU A 172 23.06 14.05 -8.43
N VAL A 173 21.79 14.39 -8.58
CA VAL A 173 21.29 15.56 -9.29
C VAL A 173 20.43 16.37 -8.31
N MET A 174 20.86 17.59 -7.99
CA MET A 174 20.12 18.49 -7.11
C MET A 174 19.71 19.74 -7.90
N THR A 175 18.41 20.06 -7.91
CA THR A 175 17.86 21.14 -8.76
C THR A 175 17.83 22.51 -8.08
N ASP A 176 17.72 22.57 -6.75
CA ASP A 176 17.84 23.82 -5.99
C ASP A 176 18.78 23.62 -4.79
N LEU A 177 19.93 24.28 -4.83
CA LEU A 177 20.87 24.26 -3.71
C LEU A 177 20.45 25.31 -2.68
N CYS A 178 19.69 24.93 -1.65
CA CYS A 178 19.52 25.77 -0.48
C CYS A 178 20.84 25.82 0.32
N THR A 179 21.72 26.78 -0.02
CA THR A 179 22.90 27.17 0.76
C THR A 179 22.57 28.08 1.94
#